data_AF-A0A7C3GKP7-F1
#
_entry.id   AF-A0A7C3GKP7-F1
#
_cell.length_a   1.000
_cell.length_b   1.000
_cell.length_c   1.000
_cell.angle_alpha   90.00
_cell.angle_beta   90.00
_cell.angle_gamma   90.00
#
_symmetry.space_group_name_H-M   'P 1'
#
loop_
_entity.id
_entity.type
_entity.pdbx_description
1 polymer ?
#
loop_
_entity_poly.entity_id
_entity_poly.type
_entity_poly.pdbx_seq_one_letter_code
_entity_poly.pdbx_strand_id
1 'polypeptide(L)'
;MKTLPPLRIRLLGVLEVEEAGRLLSLPSSAAARSLLAYLFLHHDRPFPRDRLVGIFWPERPDAAARHALSQALWQIRRALGLAAGRLEAEQDMV
;
A
#
# COMPACT_ATOMS: atom_id res chain seq x y z
N MET A 1 21.05 -11.61 6.28
CA MET A 1 20.08 -10.70 5.63
C MET A 1 19.37 -11.49 4.55
N LYS A 2 18.05 -11.70 4.63
CA LYS A 2 17.31 -12.36 3.53
C LYS A 2 17.11 -11.32 2.43
N THR A 3 17.83 -11.47 1.32
CA THR A 3 17.63 -10.63 0.14
C THR A 3 16.29 -11.02 -0.49
N LEU A 4 15.29 -10.16 -0.36
CA LEU A 4 14.00 -10.38 -1.02
C LEU A 4 14.14 -10.11 -2.52
N PRO A 5 13.53 -10.92 -3.40
CA PRO A 5 13.61 -10.74 -4.85
C PRO A 5 13.03 -9.38 -5.28
N PRO A 6 13.57 -8.71 -6.30
CA PRO A 6 13.08 -7.40 -6.73
C PRO A 6 11.62 -7.46 -7.19
N LEU A 7 10.87 -6.39 -6.90
CA LEU A 7 9.51 -6.22 -7.42
C LEU A 7 9.57 -5.45 -8.74
N ARG A 8 8.89 -5.95 -9.77
CA ARG A 8 8.57 -5.15 -10.97
C ARG A 8 7.15 -4.61 -10.84
N ILE A 9 7.00 -3.31 -11.02
CA ILE A 9 5.74 -2.61 -10.83
C ILE A 9 5.40 -1.91 -12.14
N ARG A 10 4.19 -2.14 -12.64
CA ARG A 10 3.65 -1.46 -13.82
C ARG A 10 2.48 -0.61 -13.35
N LEU A 11 2.63 0.71 -13.45
CA LEU A 11 1.66 1.69 -12.94
C LEU A 11 0.82 2.33 -14.05
N LEU A 12 1.35 2.38 -15.27
CA LEU A 12 0.67 2.97 -16.42
C LEU A 12 -0.16 1.89 -17.11
N GLY A 13 -1.48 2.09 -17.15
CA GLY A 13 -2.45 1.09 -17.60
C GLY A 13 -3.02 0.32 -16.42
N VAL A 14 -3.01 -1.01 -16.50
CA VAL A 14 -3.43 -1.87 -15.38
C VAL A 14 -2.29 -1.92 -14.36
N LEU A 15 -2.60 -1.63 -13.10
CA LEU A 15 -1.64 -1.84 -12.01
C LEU A 15 -1.25 -3.32 -12.02
N GLU A 16 0.04 -3.62 -12.09
CA GLU A 16 0.57 -4.98 -11.98
C GLU A 16 1.80 -4.97 -11.08
N VAL A 17 1.93 -6.00 -10.24
CA VAL A 17 3.10 -6.21 -9.39
C VAL A 17 3.58 -7.63 -9.61
N GLU A 18 4.85 -7.78 -9.92
CA GLU A 18 5.50 -9.06 -10.16
C GLU A 18 6.65 -9.25 -9.17
N GLU A 19 6.70 -10.41 -8.53
CA GLU A 19 7.82 -10.83 -7.68
C GLU A 19 8.45 -12.09 -8.28
N ALA A 20 9.73 -12.04 -8.63
CA ALA A 20 10.48 -13.17 -9.20
C ALA A 20 9.74 -13.88 -10.37
N GLY A 21 9.16 -13.12 -11.31
CA GLY A 21 8.44 -13.68 -12.46
C GLY A 21 6.97 -14.02 -12.20
N ARG A 22 6.47 -13.88 -10.97
CA ARG A 22 5.09 -14.20 -10.60
C ARG A 22 4.27 -12.94 -10.36
N LEU A 23 3.16 -12.79 -11.10
CA LEU A 23 2.17 -11.74 -10.84
C LEU A 23 1.49 -11.96 -9.48
N LEU A 24 1.46 -10.89 -8.69
CA LEU A 24 0.76 -10.84 -7.40
C LEU A 24 -0.70 -10.43 -7.61
N SER A 25 -1.60 -11.05 -6.85
CA SER A 25 -3.01 -10.68 -6.85
C SER A 25 -3.20 -9.36 -6.11
N LEU A 26 -3.63 -8.33 -6.84
CA LEU A 26 -3.81 -6.99 -6.28
C LEU A 26 -5.07 -6.85 -5.42
N PRO A 27 -5.13 -5.83 -4.55
CA PRO A 27 -6.34 -5.52 -3.79
C PRO A 27 -7.56 -5.33 -4.71
N SER A 28 -8.71 -5.86 -4.29
CA SER A 28 -9.98 -5.69 -5.02
C SER A 28 -10.52 -4.26 -4.94
N SER A 29 -10.19 -3.52 -3.87
CA SER A 29 -10.56 -2.12 -3.70
C SER A 29 -9.75 -1.20 -4.62
N ALA A 30 -10.43 -0.33 -5.36
CA ALA A 30 -9.79 0.72 -6.15
C ALA A 30 -8.98 1.69 -5.27
N ALA A 31 -9.46 2.00 -4.07
CA ALA A 31 -8.75 2.85 -3.12
C ALA A 31 -7.46 2.16 -2.62
N ALA A 32 -7.51 0.86 -2.33
CA ALA A 32 -6.33 0.11 -1.92
C ALA A 32 -5.29 -0.02 -3.05
N ARG A 33 -5.73 -0.20 -4.31
CA ARG A 33 -4.82 -0.16 -5.47
C ARG A 33 -4.18 1.21 -5.66
N SER A 34 -4.96 2.28 -5.52
CA SER A 34 -4.47 3.67 -5.63
C SER A 34 -3.46 3.99 -4.52
N LEU A 35 -3.76 3.58 -3.28
CA LEU A 35 -2.84 3.70 -2.15
C LEU A 35 -1.54 2.90 -2.40
N LEU A 36 -1.64 1.68 -2.91
CA LEU A 36 -0.46 0.87 -3.23
C LEU A 36 0.42 1.54 -4.30
N ALA A 37 -0.18 2.00 -5.39
CA ALA A 37 0.54 2.73 -6.43
C ALA A 37 1.23 3.98 -5.89
N TYR A 38 0.54 4.74 -5.03
CA TYR A 38 1.09 5.92 -4.38
C TYR A 38 2.29 5.59 -3.48
N LEU A 39 2.19 4.53 -2.67
CA LEU A 39 3.30 4.08 -1.82
C LEU A 39 4.52 3.64 -2.63
N PHE A 40 4.32 3.00 -3.79
CA PHE A 40 5.42 2.65 -4.68
C PHE A 40 6.10 3.85 -5.32
N LEU A 41 5.32 4.84 -5.78
CA LEU A 41 5.85 6.07 -6.38
C LEU A 41 6.64 6.92 -5.37
N HIS A 42 6.34 6.78 -4.09
CA HIS A 42 6.95 7.56 -3.01
C HIS A 42 7.61 6.68 -1.95
N HIS A 43 8.21 5.56 -2.36
CA HIS A 43 8.84 4.59 -1.47
C HIS A 43 10.08 5.13 -0.72
N ASP A 44 10.57 6.29 -1.11
CA ASP A 44 11.77 6.95 -0.58
C ASP A 44 11.51 7.72 0.73
N ARG A 45 10.26 7.77 1.22
CA ARG A 45 9.89 8.52 2.43
C ARG A 45 8.74 7.90 3.23
N PRO A 46 8.71 8.11 4.56
CA PRO A 46 7.57 7.74 5.38
C PRO A 46 6.38 8.69 5.19
N PHE A 47 5.17 8.20 5.48
CA PHE A 47 3.93 8.99 5.41
C PHE A 47 3.13 8.93 6.72
N PRO A 48 2.73 10.09 7.28
CA PRO A 48 1.75 10.12 8.36
C PRO A 48 0.41 9.54 7.90
N ARG A 49 -0.24 8.76 8.77
CA ARG A 49 -1.56 8.16 8.47
C ARG A 49 -2.60 9.21 8.14
N ASP A 50 -2.62 10.32 8.88
CA ASP A 50 -3.59 11.40 8.67
C ASP A 50 -3.42 12.08 7.31
N ARG A 51 -2.18 12.18 6.80
CA ARG A 51 -1.93 12.68 5.43
C ARG A 51 -2.53 11.74 4.38
N LEU A 52 -2.33 10.42 4.54
CA LEU A 52 -2.89 9.43 3.61
C LEU A 52 -4.42 9.44 3.67
N VAL A 53 -4.99 9.57 4.87
CA VAL A 53 -6.44 9.74 5.04
C VAL A 53 -6.96 10.94 4.25
N GLY A 54 -6.33 12.11 4.39
CA GLY A 54 -6.74 13.32 3.67
C GLY A 54 -6.61 13.22 2.15
N ILE A 55 -5.65 12.45 1.63
CA ILE A 55 -5.48 12.26 0.19
C ILE A 55 -6.55 11.32 -0.39
N PHE A 56 -6.80 10.19 0.27
CA PHE A 56 -7.61 9.10 -0.31
C PHE A 56 -9.09 9.12 0.10
N TRP A 57 -9.41 9.72 1.25
CA TRP A 57 -10.77 9.77 1.80
C TRP A 57 -11.12 11.15 2.40
N PRO A 58 -10.96 12.27 1.66
CA PRO A 58 -11.18 13.62 2.18
C PRO A 58 -12.62 13.87 2.67
N GLU A 59 -13.60 13.25 2.04
CA GLU A 59 -15.03 13.46 2.33
C GLU A 59 -15.57 12.58 3.48
N ARG A 60 -14.72 11.72 4.07
CA ARG A 60 -15.17 10.80 5.13
C ARG A 60 -14.90 11.38 6.51
N PRO A 61 -15.80 11.14 7.49
CA PRO A 61 -15.50 11.43 8.88
C PRO A 61 -14.21 10.73 9.33
N ASP A 62 -13.42 11.42 10.15
CA ASP A 62 -12.10 11.00 10.64
C ASP A 62 -12.00 9.53 11.04
N ALA A 63 -12.94 9.03 11.86
CA ALA A 63 -12.94 7.65 12.31
C ALA A 63 -13.18 6.65 11.16
N ALA A 64 -14.11 6.95 10.27
CA ALA A 64 -14.42 6.11 9.11
C ALA A 64 -13.28 6.11 8.08
N ALA A 65 -12.58 7.25 7.95
CA ALA A 65 -11.46 7.41 7.03
C ALA A 65 -10.21 6.66 7.52
N ARG A 66 -9.89 6.74 8.83
CA ARG A 66 -8.83 5.93 9.45
C ARG A 66 -9.12 4.42 9.38
N HIS A 67 -10.38 4.03 9.55
CA HIS A 67 -10.79 2.64 9.36
C HIS A 67 -10.59 2.19 7.90
N ALA A 68 -10.98 3.02 6.92
CA ALA A 68 -10.78 2.72 5.50
C ALA A 68 -9.29 2.59 5.13
N LEU A 69 -8.43 3.46 5.66
CA LEU A 69 -6.97 3.34 5.51
C LEU A 69 -6.46 2.01 6.06
N SER A 70 -6.90 1.63 7.26
CA SER A 70 -6.48 0.39 7.91
C SER A 70 -6.90 -0.85 7.11
N GLN A 71 -8.13 -0.85 6.57
CA GLN A 71 -8.61 -1.91 5.67
C GLN A 71 -7.82 -1.96 4.36
N ALA A 72 -7.52 -0.81 3.75
CA ALA A 72 -6.72 -0.76 2.54
C ALA A 72 -5.30 -1.30 2.77
N LEU A 73 -4.63 -0.89 3.84
CA LEU A 73 -3.31 -1.39 4.23
C LEU A 73 -3.33 -2.90 4.49
N TRP A 74 -4.38 -3.42 5.13
CA TRP A 74 -4.55 -4.86 5.33
C TRP A 74 -4.64 -5.62 3.99
N GLN A 75 -5.45 -5.12 3.04
CA GLN A 75 -5.55 -5.72 1.72
C GLN A 75 -4.22 -5.67 0.97
N ILE A 76 -3.48 -4.57 1.07
CA ILE A 76 -2.17 -4.42 0.45
C ILE A 76 -1.17 -5.42 1.03
N ARG A 77 -1.07 -5.54 2.36
CA ARG A 77 -0.18 -6.51 3.00
C ARG A 77 -0.52 -7.95 2.58
N ARG A 78 -1.80 -8.28 2.43
CA ARG A 78 -2.25 -9.57 1.89
C ARG A 78 -1.84 -9.79 0.44
N ALA A 79 -1.96 -8.77 -0.41
CA ALA A 79 -1.57 -8.81 -1.81
C ALA A 79 -0.06 -9.00 -2.00
N LEU A 80 0.75 -8.33 -1.18
CA LEU A 80 2.20 -8.39 -1.26
C LEU A 80 2.82 -9.68 -0.66
N GLY A 81 2.10 -10.39 0.20
CA GLY A 81 2.59 -11.64 0.77
C GLY A 81 3.94 -11.47 1.49
N LEU A 82 4.97 -12.20 1.07
CA LEU A 82 6.32 -12.10 1.64
C LEU A 82 6.95 -10.70 1.43
N ALA A 83 6.54 -9.99 0.38
CA ALA A 83 6.96 -8.62 0.13
C ALA A 83 6.34 -7.60 1.10
N ALA A 84 5.33 -7.98 1.90
CA ALA A 84 4.69 -7.08 2.86
C ALA A 84 5.64 -6.57 3.95
N GLY A 85 6.78 -7.25 4.17
CA GLY A 85 7.85 -6.77 5.05
C GLY A 85 8.54 -5.49 4.55
N ARG A 86 8.33 -5.09 3.29
CA ARG A 86 8.78 -3.80 2.75
C ARG A 86 7.89 -2.63 3.15
N LEU A 87 6.68 -2.92 3.62
CA LEU A 87 5.79 -1.92 4.18
C LEU A 87 6.07 -1.80 5.67
N GLU A 88 7.02 -0.94 5.96
CA GLU A 88 7.31 -0.50 7.30
C GLU A 88 6.20 0.47 7.73
N ALA A 89 5.36 -0.01 8.65
CA ALA A 89 4.57 0.88 9.46
C ALA A 89 5.35 1.02 10.76
N GLU A 90 6.03 2.14 10.92
CA GLU A 90 6.46 2.57 12.24
C GLU A 90 5.16 2.82 13.03
N GLN A 91 4.77 1.82 13.81
CA GLN A 91 3.60 1.90 14.66
C GLN A 91 3.89 2.93 15.75
N ASP A 92 2.96 3.86 15.92
CA ASP A 92 2.65 4.50 17.20
C ASP A 92 3.80 5.29 17.84
N MET A 93 4.08 6.50 17.34
CA MET A 93 4.44 7.58 18.25
C MET A 93 3.14 8.28 18.65
N VAL A 94 2.79 8.01 19.90
CA VAL A 94 1.71 8.59 20.73
C VAL A 94 1.54 10.09 20.50
#